data_AF-A0A7J4VE75-F1
#
_entry.id   AF-A0A7J4VE75-F1
#
_cell.length_a   1.000
_cell.length_b   1.000
_cell.length_c   1.000
_cell.angle_alpha   90.00
_cell.angle_beta   90.00
_cell.angle_gamma   90.00
#
_symmetry.space_group_name_H-M   'P 1'
#
loop_
_entity.id
_entity.type
_entity.pdbx_description
1 polymer ?
#
loop_
_entity_poly.entity_id
_entity_poly.type
_entity_poly.pdbx_seq_one_letter_code
_entity_poly.pdbx_strand_id
1 'polypeptide(L)' 'MNFEELRDLGLINESEFRNFTIRQRFDELKQQGIKTSIIKEMLADQFYLSPESIHGIYYRKRERQRLC' A
#
# COMPACT_ATOMS: atom_id res chain seq x y z
N MET A 1 6.81 18.39 3.33
CA MET A 1 5.44 18.15 2.83
C MET A 1 5.04 16.76 3.28
N ASN A 2 4.17 16.69 4.27
CA ASN A 2 3.60 15.43 4.73
C ASN A 2 2.46 15.01 3.80
N PHE A 3 2.27 13.70 3.67
CA PHE A 3 1.27 13.12 2.77
C PHE A 3 -0.17 13.48 3.21
N GLU A 4 -0.37 13.77 4.50
CA GLU A 4 -1.61 14.30 5.06
C GLU A 4 -1.92 15.71 4.56
N GLU A 5 -0.92 16.58 4.41
CA GLU A 5 -1.12 17.93 3.86
C GLU A 5 -1.57 17.88 2.38
N LEU A 6 -1.07 16.90 1.61
CA LEU A 6 -1.44 16.72 0.21
C LEU A 6 -2.88 16.17 0.04
N ARG A 7 -3.39 15.44 1.04
CA ARG A 7 -4.80 15.03 1.11
C ARG A 7 -5.70 16.25 1.39
N ASP A 8 -5.30 17.08 2.36
CA ASP A 8 -6.08 18.27 2.75
C ASP A 8 -6.20 19.28 1.60
N LEU A 9 -5.15 19.36 0.77
CA LEU A 9 -5.13 20.18 -0.45
C LEU A 9 -5.92 19.58 -1.63
N GLY A 10 -6.53 18.40 -1.48
CA GLY A 10 -7.27 17.72 -2.55
C GLY A 10 -6.41 17.24 -3.71
N LEU A 11 -5.08 17.23 -3.54
CA LEU A 11 -4.10 16.88 -4.59
C LEU A 11 -3.88 15.36 -4.70
N ILE A 12 -4.42 14.58 -3.75
CA ILE A 12 -4.30 13.13 -3.69
C ILE A 12 -5.69 12.50 -3.61
N ASN A 13 -5.98 11.63 -4.58
CA ASN A 13 -7.19 10.81 -4.57
C ASN A 13 -7.18 9.86 -3.35
N GLU A 14 -8.34 9.67 -2.71
CA GLU A 14 -8.50 8.79 -1.54
C GLU A 14 -7.95 7.37 -1.79
N SER A 15 -8.05 6.88 -3.03
CA SER A 15 -7.45 5.62 -3.46
C SER A 15 -5.91 5.62 -3.46
N GLU A 16 -5.25 6.72 -3.84
CA GLU A 16 -3.78 6.85 -3.77
C GLU A 16 -3.30 6.89 -2.32
N PHE A 17 -4.05 7.56 -1.43
CA PHE A 17 -3.78 7.56 0.01
C PHE A 17 -3.89 6.16 0.60
N ARG A 18 -5.00 5.47 0.35
CA ARG A 18 -5.19 4.08 0.77
C ARG A 18 -4.05 3.17 0.30
N ASN A 19 -3.65 3.31 -0.96
CA ASN A 19 -2.56 2.52 -1.54
C ASN A 19 -1.20 2.82 -0.89
N PHE A 20 -0.94 4.08 -0.54
CA PHE A 20 0.25 4.48 0.20
C PHE A 20 0.26 3.85 1.60
N THR A 21 -0.83 3.96 2.35
CA THR A 21 -0.95 3.38 3.69
C THR A 21 -0.78 1.86 3.68
N ILE A 22 -1.40 1.17 2.72
CA ILE A 22 -1.25 -0.28 2.53
C ILE A 22 0.22 -0.66 2.35
N ARG A 23 0.98 0.09 1.53
CA ARG A 23 2.41 -0.19 1.31
C ARG A 23 3.23 0.00 2.57
N GLN A 24 3.02 1.12 3.27
CA GLN A 24 3.76 1.42 4.49
C GLN A 24 3.52 0.32 5.54
N ARG A 25 2.25 -0.05 5.78
CA ARG A 25 1.89 -1.15 6.69
C ARG A 25 2.46 -2.49 6.25
N PHE A 26 2.47 -2.77 4.95
CA PHE A 26 3.06 -4.00 4.42
C PHE A 26 4.56 -4.08 4.75
N ASP A 27 5.30 -3.00 4.54
CA ASP A 27 6.74 -2.95 4.84
C ASP A 27 7.01 -3.05 6.35
N GLU A 28 6.21 -2.39 7.20
CA GLU A 28 6.31 -2.50 8.67
C GLU A 28 6.11 -3.96 9.13
N LEU A 29 5.06 -4.63 8.65
CA LEU A 29 4.79 -6.03 9.00
C LEU A 29 5.87 -6.99 8.47
N LYS A 30 6.44 -6.68 7.31
CA LYS A 30 7.54 -7.45 6.72
C LYS A 30 8.84 -7.28 7.53
N GLN A 31 9.12 -6.07 8.02
CA GLN A 31 10.26 -5.80 8.90
C GLN A 31 10.12 -6.52 10.26
N GLN A 32 8.89 -6.75 10.73
CA GLN A 32 8.61 -7.58 11.90
C GLN A 32 8.79 -9.09 11.65
N GLY A 33 9.13 -9.50 10.43
CA GLY A 33 9.35 -10.91 10.07
C GLY A 33 8.08 -11.69 9.73
N ILE A 34 6.94 -11.01 9.53
CA ILE A 34 5.69 -11.68 9.17
C ILE A 34 5.76 -12.14 7.71
N LYS A 35 5.28 -13.36 7.44
CA LYS A 35 5.24 -13.91 6.08
C LYS A 35 4.34 -13.07 5.18
N THR A 36 4.80 -12.80 3.96
CA THR A 36 4.06 -12.01 2.95
C THR A 36 2.65 -12.54 2.66
N SER A 37 2.42 -13.86 2.71
CA SER A 37 1.07 -14.42 2.57
C SER A 37 0.14 -13.96 3.69
N ILE A 38 0.61 -13.95 4.94
CA ILE A 38 -0.18 -13.52 6.10
C ILE A 38 -0.44 -12.02 6.03
N ILE A 39 0.57 -11.23 5.66
CA ILE A 39 0.44 -9.78 5.50
C ILE A 39 -0.64 -9.43 4.48
N LYS A 40 -0.69 -10.15 3.35
CA LYS A 40 -1.72 -9.93 2.31
C LYS A 40 -3.12 -10.20 2.85
N GLU A 41 -3.33 -11.29 3.58
CA GLU A 41 -4.62 -11.62 4.19
C GLU A 41 -5.04 -10.57 5.24
N MET A 42 -4.12 -10.16 6.11
CA MET A 42 -4.40 -9.15 7.15
C MET A 42 -4.78 -7.80 6.56
N LEU A 43 -4.06 -7.34 5.55
CA LEU A 43 -4.35 -6.06 4.90
C LEU A 43 -5.57 -6.16 3.98
N ALA A 44 -5.84 -7.33 3.40
CA ALA A 44 -7.05 -7.59 2.63
C ALA A 44 -8.29 -7.39 3.53
N ASP A 45 -8.29 -8.00 4.71
CA ASP A 45 -9.36 -7.86 5.70
C ASP A 45 -9.49 -6.42 6.19
N GLN A 46 -8.38 -5.80 6.63
CA GLN A 46 -8.37 -4.43 7.18
C GLN A 46 -8.88 -3.37 6.20
N PHE A 47 -8.60 -3.53 4.90
CA PHE A 47 -8.96 -2.56 3.87
C PHE A 47 -10.16 -2.97 3.01
N TYR A 48 -10.83 -4.09 3.34
CA TYR A 48 -11.92 -4.67 2.55
C TYR A 48 -11.55 -4.87 1.08
N LEU A 49 -10.35 -5.40 0.83
CA LEU A 49 -9.79 -5.66 -0.49
C LEU A 49 -9.47 -7.15 -0.63
N SER A 50 -9.31 -7.63 -1.86
CA SER A 50 -8.81 -8.99 -2.07
C SER A 50 -7.29 -9.06 -1.83
N PRO A 51 -6.75 -10.20 -1.38
CA PRO A 51 -5.30 -10.42 -1.24
C PRO A 51 -4.51 -10.14 -2.53
N GLU A 52 -5.11 -10.41 -3.69
CA GLU A 52 -4.54 -10.07 -5.01
C GLU A 52 -4.47 -8.56 -5.25
N SER A 53 -5.45 -7.80 -4.74
CA SER A 53 -5.42 -6.33 -4.80
C SER A 53 -4.30 -5.76 -3.92
N ILE A 54 -4.09 -6.32 -2.72
CA ILE A 54 -2.96 -5.95 -1.87
C ILE A 54 -1.63 -6.27 -2.57
N HIS A 55 -1.53 -7.43 -3.20
CA HIS A 55 -0.37 -7.80 -4.01
C HIS A 55 -0.13 -6.78 -5.14
N GLY A 56 -1.16 -6.44 -5.92
CA GLY A 56 -1.08 -5.43 -6.96
C GLY A 56 -0.66 -4.06 -6.41
N ILE A 57 -1.24 -3.61 -5.30
CA ILE A 57 -0.90 -2.32 -4.69
C ILE A 57 0.58 -2.31 -4.28
N TYR A 58 1.08 -3.37 -3.66
CA TYR A 58 2.46 -3.42 -3.18
C TYR A 58 3.48 -3.55 -4.34
N TYR A 59 3.24 -4.42 -5.33
CA TYR A 59 4.23 -4.74 -6.36
C TYR A 59 4.14 -3.88 -7.64
N ARG A 60 2.96 -3.32 -7.99
CA ARG A 60 2.71 -2.68 -9.30
C ARG A 60 3.41 -1.32 -9.52
N LYS A 61 3.87 -0.61 -8.48
CA LYS A 61 4.69 0.62 -8.67
C LYS A 61 6.17 0.34 -8.97
N ARG A 62 6.69 -0.87 -8.75
CA ARG A 62 8.11 -1.18 -9.05
C ARG A 62 8.39 -1.40 -10.55
N GLU A 63 7.37 -1.72 -11.35
CA GLU A 63 7.56 -1.86 -12.80
C GLU A 63 7.70 -0.51 -13.52
N ARG A 64 7.03 0.54 -13.06
CA ARG A 64 7.11 1.87 -13.70
C ARG A 64 8.40 2.63 -13.41
N GLN A 65 9.16 2.27 -12.36
CA GLN A 65 10.47 2.86 -12.05
C GLN A 65 11.66 2.13 -12.68
N ARG A 66 11.48 0.92 -13.21
CA ARG A 66 12.56 0.19 -13.92
C ARG A 66 12.65 0.51 -15.41
N LEU A 67 11.75 1.35 -15.92
CA LEU A 67 11.65 1.76 -17.33
C LEU A 67 12.04 3.24 -17.54
N CYS A 68 12.69 3.88 -16.57
CA CYS A 68 13.29 5.21 -16.71
C CYS A 68 14.80 5.13 -16.50
#